data_AF-A0A6P2M0H1-F1
#
_entry.id   AF-A0A6P2M0H1-F1
#
_cell.length_a   1.000
_cell.length_b   1.000
_cell.length_c   1.000
_cell.angle_alpha   90.00
_cell.angle_beta   90.00
_cell.angle_gamma   90.00
#
_symmetry.space_group_name_H-M   'P 1'
#
loop_
_entity.id
_entity.type
_entity.pdbx_description
1 polymer ?
#
loop_
_entity_poly.entity_id
_entity_poly.type
_entity_poly.pdbx_seq_one_letter_code
_entity_poly.pdbx_strand_id
1 'polypeptide(L)' 'MFTQAKNELRELFKLVAETERYDATLAAKRDIVPTEESREDRRRKERRKLELMEKYELL' A
#
# COMPACT_ATOMS: atom_id res chain seq x y z
N MET A 1 17.31 3.66 -16.65
CA MET A 1 17.00 4.82 -15.80
C MET A 1 15.52 5.21 -15.81
N PHE A 2 14.87 5.42 -16.96
CA PHE A 2 13.44 5.83 -17.00
C PHE A 2 12.42 4.71 -16.71
N THR A 3 12.73 3.46 -17.10
CA THR A 3 11.87 2.29 -16.91
C THR A 3 11.71 1.89 -15.45
N GLN A 4 12.78 1.96 -14.67
CA GLN A 4 12.73 1.64 -13.23
C GLN A 4 11.85 2.64 -12.48
N ALA A 5 12.06 3.94 -12.68
CA ALA A 5 11.26 4.97 -12.03
C ALA A 5 9.77 4.88 -12.38
N LYS A 6 9.45 4.59 -13.65
CA LYS A 6 8.07 4.35 -14.09
C LYS A 6 7.45 3.11 -13.44
N ASN A 7 8.23 2.05 -13.25
CA ASN A 7 7.75 0.84 -12.59
C ASN A 7 7.51 1.08 -11.09
N GLU A 8 8.40 1.82 -10.44
CA GLU A 8 8.26 2.20 -9.03
C GLU A 8 7.07 3.16 -8.80
N LEU A 9 6.82 4.11 -9.69
CA LEU A 9 5.60 4.94 -9.65
C LEU A 9 4.34 4.11 -9.83
N ARG A 10 4.33 3.15 -10.76
CA ARG A 10 3.20 2.21 -10.92
C ARG A 10 3.00 1.33 -9.69
N GLU A 11 4.09 0.89 -9.08
CA GLU A 11 4.08 0.16 -7.81
C GLU A 11 3.44 1.02 -6.72
N LEU A 12 3.83 2.29 -6.59
CA LEU A 12 3.27 3.22 -5.62
C LEU A 12 1.75 3.40 -5.81
N PHE A 13 1.29 3.63 -7.04
CA PHE A 13 -0.15 3.72 -7.33
C PHE A 13 -0.90 2.44 -6.94
N LYS A 14 -0.31 1.28 -7.21
CA LYS A 14 -0.90 -0.02 -6.85
C LYS A 14 -0.96 -0.19 -5.33
N LEU A 15 0.11 0.16 -4.61
CA LEU A 15 0.17 0.08 -3.15
C LEU A 15 -0.89 0.96 -2.49
N VAL A 16 -1.03 2.21 -2.94
CA VAL A 16 -2.07 3.13 -2.46
C VAL A 16 -3.46 2.51 -2.65
N ALA A 17 -3.79 2.09 -3.87
CA ALA A 17 -5.09 1.51 -4.19
C ALA A 17 -5.39 0.24 -3.40
N GLU A 18 -4.40 -0.62 -3.16
CA GLU A 18 -4.56 -1.83 -2.36
C GLU A 18 -4.77 -1.53 -0.88
N THR A 19 -3.99 -0.60 -0.31
CA THR A 19 -4.16 -0.21 1.10
C THR A 19 -5.50 0.50 1.33
N GLU A 20 -5.92 1.38 0.43
CA GLU A 20 -7.21 2.06 0.53
C GLU A 20 -8.39 1.09 0.42
N ARG A 21 -8.33 0.12 -0.49
CA ARG A 21 -9.37 -0.92 -0.60
C ARG A 21 -9.44 -1.77 0.65
N TYR A 22 -8.30 -2.13 1.24
CA TYR A 22 -8.25 -2.87 2.50
C TYR A 22 -8.91 -2.07 3.62
N ASP A 23 -8.52 -0.80 3.78
CA ASP A 23 -9.05 0.08 4.83
C ASP A 23 -10.56 0.36 4.62
N ALA A 24 -10.99 0.58 3.37
CA ALA A 24 -12.40 0.74 3.01
C ALA A 24 -13.23 -0.53 3.29
N THR A 25 -12.66 -1.72 3.03
CA THR A 25 -13.33 -3.00 3.31
C THR A 25 -13.56 -3.16 4.80
N LEU A 26 -12.58 -2.83 5.64
CA LEU A 26 -12.73 -2.88 7.10
C LEU A 26 -13.66 -1.82 7.65
N ALA A 27 -13.64 -0.61 7.08
CA ALA A 27 -14.57 0.44 7.45
C ALA A 27 -16.03 0.05 7.12
N ALA A 28 -16.26 -0.57 5.95
CA ALA A 28 -17.59 -0.99 5.50
C ALA A 28 -18.11 -2.25 6.22
N LYS A 29 -17.22 -3.17 6.59
CA LYS A 29 -17.57 -4.44 7.24
C LYS A 29 -16.80 -4.59 8.55
N ARG A 30 -17.26 -3.88 9.57
CA ARG A 30 -16.66 -3.86 10.92
C ARG A 30 -16.60 -5.23 11.60
N ASP A 31 -17.43 -6.16 11.17
CA ASP A 31 -17.50 -7.52 11.72
C ASP A 31 -16.36 -8.42 11.21
N ILE A 32 -15.67 -8.00 10.15
CA ILE A 32 -14.52 -8.72 9.60
C ILE A 32 -13.31 -8.43 10.48
N VAL A 33 -12.82 -9.47 11.15
CA VAL A 33 -11.50 -9.46 11.80
C VAL A 33 -10.47 -9.94 10.78
N PRO A 34 -9.53 -9.10 10.33
CA PRO A 34 -8.47 -9.54 9.43
C PRO A 34 -7.64 -10.65 10.08
N THR A 35 -7.23 -11.62 9.28
CA THR A 35 -6.23 -12.61 9.69
C THR A 35 -4.90 -11.91 9.97
N GLU A 36 -4.05 -12.51 10.82
CA GLU A 36 -2.74 -11.95 11.13
C GLU A 36 -1.87 -11.80 9.86
N GLU A 37 -1.96 -12.77 8.94
CA GLU A 37 -1.31 -12.70 7.63
C GLU A 37 -1.76 -11.47 6.83
N SER A 38 -3.06 -11.16 6.81
CA SER A 38 -3.58 -9.97 6.13
C SER A 38 -3.06 -8.68 6.75
N ARG A 39 -2.93 -8.64 8.09
CA ARG A 39 -2.37 -7.48 8.81
C ARG A 39 -0.88 -7.31 8.54
N GLU A 40 -0.14 -8.42 8.48
CA GLU A 40 1.26 -8.39 8.09
C GLU A 40 1.44 -7.91 6.65
N ASP A 41 0.65 -8.41 5.70
CA ASP A 41 0.68 -7.99 4.31
C ASP A 41 0.41 -6.48 4.18
N ARG A 42 -0.64 -5.97 4.86
CA ARG A 42 -0.88 -4.52 4.95
C ARG A 42 0.36 -3.81 5.48
N ARG A 43 0.92 -4.24 6.62
CA ARG A 43 2.11 -3.59 7.21
C ARG A 43 3.34 -3.61 6.28
N ARG A 44 3.51 -4.65 5.46
CA ARG A 44 4.59 -4.72 4.45
C ARG A 44 4.33 -3.73 3.32
N LYS A 45 3.10 -3.69 2.78
CA LYS A 45 2.68 -2.75 1.72
C LYS A 45 2.81 -1.29 2.15
N GLU A 46 2.45 -0.97 3.39
CA GLU A 46 2.60 0.38 3.92
C GLU A 46 4.04 0.82 4.02
N ARG A 47 4.93 -0.04 4.53
CA ARG A 47 6.36 0.25 4.60
C ARG A 47 6.92 0.53 3.20
N ARG A 48 6.59 -0.32 2.23
CA ARG A 48 7.01 -0.13 0.85
C ARG A 48 6.45 1.16 0.23
N LYS A 49 5.20 1.51 0.54
CA LYS A 49 4.58 2.77 0.11
C LYS A 49 5.35 3.96 0.65
N LEU A 50 5.66 3.97 1.95
CA LEU A 50 6.42 5.04 2.59
C LEU A 50 7.83 5.18 2.02
N GLU A 51 8.55 4.08 1.81
CA GLU A 51 9.87 4.08 1.16
C GLU A 51 9.83 4.74 -0.23
N LEU A 52 8.82 4.42 -1.04
CA LEU A 52 8.65 5.01 -2.36
C LEU A 52 8.26 6.49 -2.27
N MET A 53 7.38 6.86 -1.34
CA MET A 53 7.00 8.27 -1.14
C MET A 53 8.21 9.11 -0.69
N GLU A 54 9.02 8.60 0.23
CA GLU A 54 10.26 9.26 0.68
C GLU A 54 11.26 9.40 -0.48
N LYS A 55 11.48 8.32 -1.25
CA LYS A 55 12.38 8.34 -2.42
C LYS A 55 12.00 9.40 -3.46
N TYR A 56 10.71 9.65 -3.63
CA TYR A 56 10.17 10.61 -4.61
C TYR A 56 9.77 11.96 -3.97
N GLU A 57 10.10 12.19 -2.70
CA GLU A 57 9.80 13.44 -1.97
C GLU A 57 8.30 13.82 -2.02
N LEU A 58 7.42 12.82 -1.86
CA LEU A 58 5.96 12.95 -1.89
C LEU A 58 5.31 13.10 -0.50
N LEU A 59 6.12 13.28 0.55
CA LEU A 59 5.70 13.41 1.96
C LEU A 59 5.66 14.87 2.42
#